data_AF-A0A068UWB5-F1
#
_entry.id   AF-A0A068UWB5-F1
#
_cell.length_a   1.000
_cell.length_b   1.000
_cell.length_c   1.000
_cell.angle_alpha   90.00
_cell.angle_beta   90.00
_cell.angle_gamma   90.00
#
_symmetry.space_group_name_H-M   'P 1'
#
loop_
_entity.id
_entity.type
_entity.pdbx_description
1 polymer ?
#
loop_
_entity_poly.entity_id
_entity_poly.type
_entity_poly.pdbx_seq_one_letter_code
_entity_poly.pdbx_strand_id
1 'polypeptide(L)'
;MAASSIKIFDTSESVDPTVGFISLPLKKSNFQIQRPYDMPEDQRYSFIDGVHKLWVFKTDKPHSPESHTKPRTEIRILGYDYSSGIWQFEGYGFVPNGTSGVCIMQVFGAGHHATTLMLRVYDGTLSYYTTPLPAVPNIYDRWFRLNVIMMFMLGI
;
A
#
# COMPACT_ATOMS: atom_id res chain seq x y z
N MET A 1 37.78 -30.33 12.62
CA MET A 1 36.54 -29.89 11.94
C MET A 1 36.82 -28.54 11.31
N ALA A 2 36.72 -28.42 9.98
CA ALA A 2 36.85 -27.14 9.30
C ALA A 2 35.46 -26.49 9.24
N ALA A 3 35.34 -25.28 9.77
CA ALA A 3 34.12 -24.48 9.64
C ALA A 3 34.26 -23.61 8.40
N SER A 4 33.31 -23.76 7.47
CA SER A 4 33.21 -22.92 6.28
C SER A 4 32.25 -21.77 6.55
N SER A 5 32.65 -20.54 6.21
CA SER A 5 31.81 -19.34 6.23
C SER A 5 31.68 -18.82 4.80
N ILE A 6 30.44 -18.59 4.36
CA ILE A 6 30.13 -17.78 3.18
C ILE A 6 29.99 -16.34 3.67
N LYS A 7 30.85 -15.46 3.16
CA LYS A 7 30.63 -14.01 3.23
C LYS A 7 30.10 -13.57 1.87
N ILE A 8 28.86 -13.09 1.85
CA ILE A 8 28.36 -12.32 0.71
C ILE A 8 29.06 -10.97 0.82
N PHE A 9 29.97 -10.69 -0.11
CA PHE A 9 30.52 -9.36 -0.26
C PHE A 9 29.41 -8.47 -0.83
N ASP A 10 28.87 -7.59 0.01
CA ASP A 10 27.96 -6.55 -0.43
C ASP A 10 28.80 -5.40 -0.99
N THR A 11 28.98 -5.41 -2.31
CA THR A 11 29.51 -4.27 -3.08
C THR A 11 28.38 -3.51 -3.77
N SER A 12 27.15 -3.59 -3.25
CA SER A 12 25.97 -2.98 -3.87
C SER A 12 26.03 -1.45 -3.72
N GLU A 13 26.41 -0.76 -4.79
CA GLU A 13 25.70 0.49 -5.08
C GLU A 13 24.22 0.14 -5.10
N SER A 14 23.39 0.84 -4.32
CA SER A 14 21.97 0.53 -4.19
C SER A 14 21.32 0.50 -5.58
N VAL A 15 21.09 -0.71 -6.11
CA VAL A 15 20.45 -0.87 -7.42
C VAL A 15 19.05 -0.31 -7.32
N ASP A 16 18.68 0.57 -8.26
CA ASP A 16 17.33 1.12 -8.33
C ASP A 16 16.32 -0.05 -8.46
N PRO A 17 15.36 -0.20 -7.52
CA PRO A 17 14.43 -1.32 -7.53
C PRO A 17 13.45 -1.31 -8.72
N THR A 18 13.47 -0.26 -9.55
CA THR A 18 12.70 -0.16 -10.78
C THR A 18 13.42 -0.75 -12.01
N VAL A 19 14.70 -1.11 -11.89
CA VAL A 19 15.46 -1.74 -12.99
C VAL A 19 14.76 -3.03 -13.42
N GLY A 20 14.49 -3.13 -14.73
CA GLY A 20 13.79 -4.27 -15.33
C GLY A 20 12.27 -4.10 -15.44
N PHE A 21 11.69 -3.03 -14.88
CA PHE A 21 10.28 -2.69 -15.03
C PHE A 21 10.06 -1.65 -16.12
N ILE A 22 8.92 -1.76 -16.82
CA ILE A 22 8.45 -0.73 -17.75
C ILE A 22 7.53 0.23 -16.98
N SER A 23 7.87 1.52 -16.96
CA SER A 23 7.02 2.53 -16.32
C SER A 23 5.71 2.68 -17.08
N LEU A 24 4.59 2.55 -16.37
CA LEU A 24 3.25 2.74 -16.91
C LEU A 24 2.72 4.15 -16.59
N PRO A 25 2.03 4.83 -17.51
CA PRO A 25 1.54 6.18 -17.28
C PRO A 25 0.38 6.20 -16.29
N LEU A 26 0.60 6.69 -15.08
CA LEU A 26 -0.44 6.84 -14.05
C LEU A 26 -1.02 8.26 -14.07
N LYS A 27 -2.29 8.40 -14.48
CA LYS A 27 -2.98 9.69 -14.59
C LYS A 27 -4.13 9.79 -13.59
N LYS A 28 -4.63 11.01 -13.34
CA LYS A 28 -5.81 11.24 -12.49
C LYS A 28 -7.04 10.43 -12.93
N SER A 29 -7.20 10.16 -14.23
CA SER A 29 -8.27 9.31 -14.76
C SER A 29 -8.20 7.86 -14.29
N ASN A 30 -7.04 7.39 -13.83
CA ASN A 30 -6.87 6.07 -13.23
C ASN A 30 -7.29 6.05 -11.75
N PHE A 31 -7.53 7.20 -11.12
CA PHE A 31 -7.82 7.27 -9.69
C PHE A 31 -9.32 7.33 -9.43
N GLN A 32 -9.85 6.26 -8.87
CA GLN A 32 -11.18 6.26 -8.27
C GLN A 32 -11.04 6.47 -6.77
N ILE A 33 -11.53 7.61 -6.28
CA ILE A 33 -11.58 7.89 -4.85
C ILE A 33 -12.75 7.12 -4.25
N GLN A 34 -12.46 6.24 -3.31
CA GLN A 34 -13.46 5.63 -2.45
C GLN A 34 -13.44 6.34 -1.11
N ARG A 35 -14.61 6.58 -0.54
CA ARG A 35 -14.83 7.37 0.67
C ARG A 35 -16.11 6.88 1.36
N PRO A 36 -16.40 7.30 2.60
CA PRO A 36 -17.69 7.01 3.24
C PRO A 36 -18.86 7.44 2.34
N TYR A 37 -19.89 6.61 2.24
CA TYR A 37 -20.99 6.84 1.29
C TYR A 37 -21.77 8.13 1.61
N ASP A 38 -21.79 8.55 2.88
CA ASP A 38 -22.55 9.68 3.42
C ASP A 38 -21.74 10.98 3.52
N MET A 39 -20.46 10.98 3.15
CA MET A 39 -19.59 12.16 3.22
C MET A 39 -19.22 12.65 1.83
N PRO A 40 -19.12 13.97 1.56
CA PRO A 40 -18.60 14.44 0.28
C PRO A 40 -17.08 14.16 0.15
N GLU A 41 -16.58 14.11 -1.08
CA GLU A 41 -15.18 13.76 -1.37
C GLU A 41 -14.19 14.76 -0.76
N ASP A 42 -14.45 16.06 -0.90
CA ASP A 42 -13.59 17.15 -0.42
C ASP A 42 -13.42 17.21 1.12
N GLN A 43 -14.29 16.54 1.87
CA GLN A 43 -14.17 16.39 3.32
C GLN A 43 -13.30 15.20 3.74
N ARG A 44 -12.95 14.31 2.81
CA ARG A 44 -12.17 13.09 3.08
C ARG A 44 -10.96 12.92 2.19
N TYR A 45 -10.85 13.71 1.13
CA TYR A 45 -9.78 13.65 0.16
C TYR A 45 -9.41 15.05 -0.36
N SER A 46 -8.12 15.29 -0.55
CA SER A 46 -7.64 16.44 -1.34
C SER A 46 -6.37 16.09 -2.12
N PHE A 47 -6.12 16.85 -3.18
CA PHE A 47 -4.90 16.76 -3.97
C PHE A 47 -4.33 18.16 -4.16
N ILE A 48 -3.24 18.45 -3.45
CA ILE A 48 -2.59 19.77 -3.41
C ILE A 48 -1.09 19.54 -3.51
N ASP A 49 -0.42 20.26 -4.41
CA ASP A 49 1.04 20.23 -4.60
C ASP A 49 1.63 18.82 -4.76
N GLY A 50 0.94 17.96 -5.51
CA GLY A 50 1.38 16.58 -5.76
C GLY A 50 1.10 15.60 -4.62
N VAL A 51 0.47 16.03 -3.53
CA VAL A 51 0.15 15.19 -2.37
C VAL A 51 -1.33 14.85 -2.33
N HIS A 52 -1.64 13.55 -2.39
CA HIS A 52 -2.96 13.02 -2.07
C HIS A 52 -3.10 12.90 -0.55
N LYS A 53 -4.01 13.67 0.05
CA LYS A 53 -4.36 13.56 1.47
C LYS A 53 -5.65 12.80 1.62
N LEU A 54 -5.66 11.78 2.48
CA LEU A 54 -6.81 10.92 2.73
C LEU A 54 -7.09 10.90 4.23
N TRP A 55 -8.28 11.32 4.64
CA TRP A 55 -8.71 11.29 6.04
C TRP A 55 -9.66 10.13 6.26
N VAL A 56 -9.43 9.37 7.33
CA VAL A 56 -10.32 8.28 7.76
C VAL A 56 -10.54 8.43 9.25
N PHE A 57 -11.80 8.58 9.66
CA PHE A 57 -12.16 8.64 11.07
C PHE A 57 -12.85 7.35 11.51
N LYS A 58 -12.67 6.97 12.77
CA LYS A 58 -13.31 5.78 13.36
C LYS A 58 -14.85 5.85 13.31
N THR A 59 -15.40 7.06 13.27
CA THR A 59 -16.85 7.34 13.22
C THR A 59 -17.43 7.40 11.82
N ASP A 60 -16.60 7.35 10.78
CA ASP A 60 -17.06 7.36 9.40
C ASP A 60 -17.90 6.11 9.10
N LYS A 61 -18.70 6.18 8.03
CA LYS A 61 -19.42 5.02 7.50
C LYS A 61 -18.55 4.22 6.52
N PRO A 62 -18.94 2.97 6.20
CA PRO A 62 -18.32 2.20 5.12
C PRO A 62 -18.42 2.91 3.76
N HIS A 63 -17.72 2.37 2.75
CA HIS A 63 -17.71 3.00 1.41
C HIS A 63 -19.04 2.83 0.65
N SER A 64 -19.91 1.92 1.06
CA SER A 64 -21.26 1.74 0.53
C SER A 64 -22.22 1.30 1.64
N PRO A 65 -23.54 1.54 1.51
CA PRO A 65 -24.52 1.14 2.52
C PRO A 65 -24.54 -0.37 2.81
N GLU A 66 -24.19 -1.19 1.83
CA GLU A 66 -24.19 -2.66 1.90
C GLU A 66 -22.87 -3.23 2.43
N SER A 67 -21.83 -2.40 2.58
CA SER A 67 -20.50 -2.86 2.97
C SER A 67 -20.44 -3.14 4.47
N HIS A 68 -20.06 -4.37 4.84
CA HIS A 68 -19.79 -4.76 6.23
C HIS A 68 -18.35 -4.47 6.68
N THR A 69 -17.56 -3.80 5.84
CA THR A 69 -16.16 -3.48 6.14
C THR A 69 -16.04 -2.19 6.96
N LYS A 70 -14.87 -1.97 7.57
CA LYS A 70 -14.57 -0.72 8.28
C LYS A 70 -14.48 0.48 7.32
N PRO A 71 -14.61 1.72 7.83
CA PRO A 71 -14.50 2.92 7.03
C PRO A 71 -13.17 3.03 6.30
N ARG A 72 -13.19 3.69 5.13
CA ARG A 72 -12.01 3.92 4.30
C ARG A 72 -12.16 5.22 3.53
N THR A 73 -11.02 5.83 3.26
CA THR A 73 -10.82 6.78 2.17
C THR A 73 -9.58 6.30 1.45
N GLU A 74 -9.71 5.85 0.21
CA GLU A 74 -8.64 5.21 -0.54
C GLU A 74 -8.68 5.60 -2.02
N ILE A 75 -7.54 5.46 -2.70
CA ILE A 75 -7.45 5.57 -4.15
C ILE A 75 -7.41 4.15 -4.72
N ARG A 76 -8.46 3.75 -5.45
CA ARG A 76 -8.41 2.57 -6.30
C ARG A 76 -7.82 2.95 -7.65
N ILE A 77 -6.74 2.28 -8.05
CA ILE A 77 -6.13 2.42 -9.36
C ILE A 77 -6.92 1.58 -10.37
N LEU A 78 -7.43 2.22 -11.42
CA LEU A 78 -8.18 1.62 -12.52
C LEU A 78 -7.32 1.50 -13.79
N GLY A 79 -7.62 0.49 -14.62
CA GLY A 79 -6.94 0.27 -15.90
C GLY A 79 -5.60 -0.46 -15.80
N TYR A 80 -5.22 -0.87 -14.58
CA TYR A 80 -4.04 -1.67 -14.28
C TYR A 80 -4.39 -2.87 -13.40
N ASP A 81 -5.57 -3.44 -13.59
CA ASP A 81 -5.91 -4.74 -12.98
C ASP A 81 -5.09 -5.83 -13.68
N TYR A 82 -4.54 -6.77 -12.91
CA TYR A 82 -3.67 -7.83 -13.42
C TYR A 82 -3.99 -9.18 -12.77
N SER A 83 -3.83 -10.25 -13.54
CA SER A 83 -4.05 -11.63 -13.11
C SER A 83 -2.78 -12.49 -13.17
N SER A 84 -1.69 -11.96 -13.73
CA SER A 84 -0.43 -12.67 -13.89
C SER A 84 0.75 -11.70 -14.08
N GLY A 85 1.97 -12.24 -13.97
CA GLY A 85 3.21 -11.51 -14.18
C GLY A 85 3.77 -10.88 -12.90
N ILE A 86 4.81 -10.07 -13.08
CA ILE A 86 5.47 -9.34 -11.99
C ILE A 86 5.12 -7.86 -12.13
N TRP A 87 4.50 -7.31 -11.10
CA TRP A 87 4.06 -5.92 -11.04
C TRP A 87 4.76 -5.20 -9.92
N GLN A 88 5.07 -3.94 -10.15
CA GLN A 88 5.73 -3.08 -9.18
C GLN A 88 4.93 -1.79 -8.99
N PHE A 89 4.76 -1.41 -7.73
CA PHE A 89 4.23 -0.11 -7.33
C PHE A 89 5.29 0.62 -6.52
N GLU A 90 5.43 1.91 -6.79
CA GLU A 90 6.25 2.79 -5.97
C GLU A 90 5.55 4.11 -5.68
N GLY A 91 5.71 4.59 -4.46
CA GLY A 91 5.25 5.91 -4.05
C GLY A 91 5.88 6.35 -2.74
N TYR A 92 5.61 7.59 -2.36
CA TYR A 92 5.99 8.12 -1.06
C TYR A 92 4.77 8.21 -0.16
N GLY A 93 4.89 7.68 1.06
CA GLY A 93 3.84 7.71 2.08
C GLY A 93 4.23 8.60 3.26
N PHE A 94 3.23 9.16 3.92
CA PHE A 94 3.36 9.90 5.18
C PHE A 94 2.18 9.51 6.08
N VAL A 95 2.46 9.20 7.35
CA VAL A 95 1.43 8.82 8.31
C VAL A 95 1.52 9.75 9.52
N PRO A 96 0.48 10.56 9.81
CA PRO A 96 0.48 11.42 10.98
C PRO A 96 0.50 10.62 12.29
N ASN A 97 1.21 11.13 13.30
CA ASN A 97 1.17 10.56 14.65
C ASN A 97 -0.27 10.45 15.19
N GLY A 98 -0.53 9.38 15.93
CA GLY A 98 -1.86 9.03 16.45
C GLY A 98 -2.68 8.15 15.50
N THR A 99 -2.20 7.88 14.29
CA THR A 99 -2.88 7.02 13.31
C THR A 99 -2.60 5.54 13.53
N SER A 100 -3.56 4.77 14.08
CA SER A 100 -3.40 3.34 14.36
C SER A 100 -4.58 2.50 13.86
N GLY A 101 -4.32 1.26 13.47
CA GLY A 101 -5.32 0.31 12.96
C GLY A 101 -5.74 0.53 11.50
N VAL A 102 -4.97 1.30 10.74
CA VAL A 102 -5.27 1.65 9.34
C VAL A 102 -4.51 0.77 8.35
N CYS A 103 -5.12 0.52 7.18
CA CYS A 103 -4.41 -0.05 6.03
C CYS A 103 -3.98 1.12 5.13
N ILE A 104 -2.70 1.18 4.76
CA ILE A 104 -2.17 2.26 3.90
C ILE A 104 -1.90 1.82 2.47
N MET A 105 -1.82 0.51 2.23
CA MET A 105 -1.71 -0.08 0.91
C MET A 105 -2.27 -1.49 0.94
N GLN A 106 -3.05 -1.85 -0.08
CA GLN A 106 -3.51 -3.20 -0.27
C GLN A 106 -3.50 -3.60 -1.74
N VAL A 107 -3.24 -4.88 -1.99
CA VAL A 107 -3.42 -5.52 -3.30
C VAL A 107 -4.53 -6.55 -3.14
N PHE A 108 -5.66 -6.32 -3.82
CA PHE A 108 -6.77 -7.27 -3.82
C PHE A 108 -6.39 -8.52 -4.61
N GLY A 109 -6.75 -9.69 -4.09
CA GLY A 109 -6.55 -10.96 -4.77
C GLY A 109 -7.75 -11.32 -5.64
N ALA A 110 -7.52 -12.14 -6.67
CA ALA A 110 -8.59 -12.77 -7.45
C ALA A 110 -8.76 -14.25 -7.01
N GLY A 111 -10.01 -14.72 -6.91
CA GLY A 111 -10.36 -16.14 -6.78
C GLY A 111 -10.53 -16.69 -5.35
N HIS A 112 -9.46 -16.75 -4.54
CA HIS A 112 -9.48 -17.50 -3.26
C HIS A 112 -9.28 -16.66 -1.99
N HIS A 113 -8.68 -15.47 -2.09
CA HIS A 113 -8.53 -14.53 -0.98
C HIS A 113 -8.94 -13.13 -1.42
N ALA A 114 -9.73 -12.44 -0.61
CA ALA A 114 -10.16 -11.07 -0.88
C ALA A 114 -8.96 -10.11 -1.02
N THR A 115 -7.83 -10.41 -0.39
CA THR A 115 -6.64 -9.55 -0.43
C THR A 115 -5.38 -10.43 -0.44
N THR A 116 -4.38 -10.05 -1.24
CA THR A 116 -3.07 -10.71 -1.36
C THR A 116 -2.01 -10.00 -0.51
N LEU A 117 -2.11 -8.68 -0.34
CA LEU A 117 -1.21 -7.86 0.47
C LEU A 117 -2.01 -6.81 1.23
N MET A 118 -1.72 -6.62 2.52
CA MET A 118 -2.11 -5.43 3.28
C MET A 118 -0.92 -4.91 4.05
N LEU A 119 -0.63 -3.62 3.92
CA LEU A 119 0.33 -2.91 4.76
C LEU A 119 -0.45 -2.06 5.75
N ARG A 120 -0.30 -2.37 7.04
CA ARG A 120 -1.09 -1.77 8.11
C ARG A 120 -0.21 -1.04 9.10
N VAL A 121 -0.72 0.04 9.67
CA VAL A 121 -0.03 0.80 10.70
C VAL A 121 -0.68 0.54 12.04
N TYR A 122 0.15 0.13 13.00
CA TYR A 122 -0.22 -0.06 14.40
C TYR A 122 0.80 0.66 15.27
N ASP A 123 0.35 1.68 15.98
CA ASP A 123 1.14 2.39 17.00
C ASP A 123 2.54 2.80 16.50
N GLY A 124 2.60 3.33 15.28
CA GLY A 124 3.82 3.85 14.64
C GLY A 124 4.63 2.79 13.91
N THR A 125 4.15 1.54 13.91
CA THR A 125 4.79 0.40 13.26
C THR A 125 4.03 -0.01 12.01
N LEU A 126 4.72 -0.06 10.88
CA LEU A 126 4.20 -0.63 9.64
C LEU A 126 4.38 -2.14 9.64
N SER A 127 3.30 -2.90 9.41
CA SER A 127 3.27 -4.36 9.46
C SER A 127 2.63 -4.96 8.22
N TYR A 128 3.01 -6.19 7.89
CA TYR A 128 2.34 -7.02 6.88
C TYR A 128 1.10 -7.69 7.49
N TYR A 129 -0.10 -7.35 7.01
CA TYR A 129 -1.39 -7.74 7.60
C TYR A 129 -1.46 -7.42 9.09
N THR A 130 -1.58 -8.44 9.94
CA THR A 130 -1.50 -8.40 11.41
C THR A 130 -0.23 -9.09 11.90
N THR A 131 0.62 -9.56 10.99
CA THR A 131 1.83 -10.28 11.31
C THR A 131 2.94 -9.27 11.64
N PRO A 132 3.65 -9.44 12.76
CA PRO A 132 4.66 -8.50 13.22
C PRO A 132 5.98 -8.51 12.40
N LEU A 133 6.06 -9.20 11.26
CA LEU A 133 7.30 -9.27 10.47
C LEU A 133 7.02 -9.20 8.96
N PRO A 134 7.75 -8.35 8.21
CA PRO A 134 8.63 -7.28 8.71
C PRO A 134 7.81 -6.14 9.33
N ALA A 135 8.16 -5.76 10.57
CA ALA A 135 7.66 -4.57 11.25
C ALA A 135 8.67 -3.43 11.07
N VAL A 136 8.26 -2.34 10.43
CA VAL A 136 9.08 -1.11 10.33
C VAL A 136 8.56 -0.12 11.36
N PRO A 137 9.26 0.07 12.50
CA PRO A 137 8.82 1.00 13.53
C PRO A 137 9.09 2.46 13.14
N ASN A 138 8.53 3.39 13.92
CA ASN A 138 8.79 4.83 13.86
C ASN A 138 8.53 5.43 12.47
N ILE A 139 7.41 5.08 11.84
CA ILE A 139 7.04 5.61 10.52
C ILE A 139 6.22 6.91 10.58
N TYR A 140 5.85 7.37 11.78
CA TYR A 140 5.07 8.58 11.94
C TYR A 140 5.84 9.85 11.57
N ASP A 141 5.10 10.85 11.11
CA ASP A 141 5.54 12.22 10.86
C ASP A 141 6.78 12.34 9.96
N ARG A 142 6.99 11.33 9.10
CA ARG A 142 8.07 11.30 8.12
C ARG A 142 7.59 10.73 6.80
N TRP A 143 8.20 11.22 5.73
CA TRP A 143 8.05 10.61 4.42
C TRP A 143 8.87 9.34 4.33
N PHE A 144 8.30 8.29 3.74
CA PHE A 144 9.00 7.06 3.43
C PHE A 144 8.68 6.62 2.01
N ARG A 145 9.69 6.08 1.30
CA ARG A 145 9.50 5.43 0.01
C ARG A 145 8.93 4.03 0.25
N LEU A 146 7.84 3.72 -0.42
CA LEU A 146 7.22 2.40 -0.42
C LEU A 146 7.39 1.81 -1.83
N ASN A 147 8.07 0.68 -1.92
CA ASN A 147 8.22 -0.09 -3.14
C ASN A 147 7.67 -1.50 -2.89
N VAL A 148 6.70 -1.91 -3.69
CA VAL A 148 6.02 -3.20 -3.58
C VAL A 148 6.14 -3.91 -4.92
N ILE A 149 6.80 -5.06 -4.91
CA ILE A 149 6.91 -5.96 -6.05
C ILE A 149 6.07 -7.20 -5.75
N MET A 150 5.14 -7.53 -6.64
CA MET A 150 4.24 -8.66 -6.49
C MET A 150 4.31 -9.55 -7.72
N MET A 151 4.38 -10.86 -7.51
CA MET A 151 4.36 -11.86 -8.57
C MET A 151 3.06 -12.66 -8.49
N PHE A 152 2.29 -12.66 -9.58
CA PHE A 152 1.14 -13.52 -9.77
C PHE A 152 1.48 -14.61 -10.78
N MET A 153 1.50 -15.86 -10.33
CA MET A 153 1.65 -17.01 -11.21
C MET A 153 0.28 -17.36 -11.81
N LEU A 154 0.22 -17.61 -13.12
CA LEU A 154 -0.94 -18.25 -13.74
C LEU A 154 -1.18 -19.60 -13.04
N GLY A 155 -2.45 -19.91 -12.76
CA GLY A 155 -2.89 -21.00 -11.90
C GLY A 155 -2.10 -22.31 -12.05
N ILE A 156 -1.70 -22.86 -10.90
CA ILE A 156 -1.45 -24.28 -10.71
C ILE A 156 -2.71 -24.86 -10.08
#